data_AF-A0AAV2TYG1-F1
#
_entry.id   AF-A0AAV2TYG1-F1
#
_cell.length_a   1.000
_cell.length_b   1.000
_cell.length_c   1.000
_cell.angle_alpha   90.00
_cell.angle_beta   90.00
_cell.angle_gamma   90.00
#
_symmetry.space_group_name_H-M   'P 1'
#
loop_
_entity.id
_entity.type
_entity.pdbx_description
1 polymer ?
#
loop_
_entity_poly.entity_id
_entity_poly.type
_entity_poly.pdbx_seq_one_letter_code
_entity_poly.pdbx_strand_id
1 'polypeptide(L)'
;MVWFQLAHPVNAGCAVNCTNRITNSLACLKSKVSISNASEVFSNLHSLTQLLIDLQRNFCYLRQLESRSSEREASIKNYLTAHSSYLHKEVSVRDFSTCGFGLSALVPLTEGECVLRVPKSAMLTSEAPEKLQLMMKDDPIFASMDNVALSLRLLYELSNFHTSSWREYLSILPVTYSTFMYMSVDDFKHLKGSKTAETLASNYQFICRQYAYFFNRFRSFSPSKEIPLSARFCFEDYRWAVSTVMSRNNIIPVKESLSKQICLVPIWDMINHKPGAVSLAVILPCFLIYP
;
A
#
# COMPACT_ATOMS: atom_id res chain seq x y z
N MET A 1 -0.17 15.40 17.94
CA MET A 1 0.09 16.55 17.05
C MET A 1 -0.78 16.36 15.81
N VAL A 2 -1.83 17.15 15.65
CA VAL A 2 -2.82 17.04 14.55
C VAL A 2 -2.34 17.93 13.41
N TRP A 3 -1.98 17.35 12.28
CA TRP A 3 -1.38 18.10 11.16
C TRP A 3 -2.39 19.05 10.50
N PHE A 4 -3.69 18.72 10.52
CA PHE A 4 -4.77 19.62 10.09
C PHE A 4 -5.05 20.80 11.06
N GLN A 5 -4.49 20.82 12.27
CA GLN A 5 -4.75 21.84 13.30
C GLN A 5 -3.48 22.58 13.77
N LEU A 6 -2.34 22.46 13.09
CA LEU A 6 -1.16 23.30 13.38
C LEU A 6 -1.38 24.74 12.91
N ALA A 7 -2.21 25.48 13.64
CA ALA A 7 -2.17 26.92 13.70
C ALA A 7 -1.12 27.35 14.76
N HIS A 8 0.02 27.82 14.24
CA HIS A 8 1.14 28.58 14.85
C HIS A 8 2.32 27.84 15.51
N PRO A 9 3.58 28.38 15.40
CA PRO A 9 3.97 29.70 14.87
C PRO A 9 4.41 29.68 13.38
N VAL A 10 4.10 30.79 12.71
CA VAL A 10 4.46 31.34 11.37
C VAL A 10 4.81 30.37 10.20
N ASN A 11 5.63 29.33 10.39
CA ASN A 11 6.06 28.41 9.34
C ASN A 11 5.07 27.26 9.07
N ALA A 12 4.33 26.78 10.08
CA ALA A 12 3.38 25.67 9.92
C ALA A 12 2.12 26.07 9.10
N GLY A 13 1.64 27.30 9.25
CA GLY A 13 0.52 27.82 8.48
C GLY A 13 0.83 27.93 6.98
N CYS A 14 2.08 28.25 6.63
CA CYS A 14 2.54 28.25 5.24
C CYS A 14 2.52 26.83 4.65
N ALA A 15 3.07 25.84 5.35
CA ALA A 15 3.11 24.45 4.88
C ALA A 15 1.71 23.83 4.67
N VAL A 16 0.77 24.09 5.58
CA VAL A 16 -0.63 23.63 5.45
C VAL A 16 -1.32 24.32 4.26
N ASN A 17 -1.13 25.64 4.10
CA ASN A 17 -1.70 26.38 2.98
C ASN A 17 -1.11 25.93 1.63
N CYS A 18 0.22 25.73 1.55
CA CYS A 18 0.89 25.18 0.38
C CYS A 18 0.38 23.79 0.05
N THR A 19 0.23 22.92 1.05
CA THR A 19 -0.33 21.58 0.86
C THR A 19 -1.76 21.66 0.30
N ASN A 20 -2.62 22.50 0.89
CA ASN A 20 -3.99 22.68 0.39
C ASN A 20 -4.02 23.17 -1.06
N ARG A 21 -3.13 24.11 -1.43
CA ARG A 21 -3.02 24.60 -2.81
C ARG A 21 -2.62 23.49 -3.77
N ILE A 22 -1.57 22.71 -3.44
CA ILE A 22 -1.10 21.62 -4.29
C ILE A 22 -2.18 20.54 -4.41
N THR A 23 -2.81 20.15 -3.30
CA THR A 23 -3.90 19.16 -3.31
C THR A 23 -5.08 19.61 -4.16
N ASN A 24 -5.45 20.90 -4.12
CA ASN A 24 -6.47 21.46 -5.01
C ASN A 24 -6.03 21.40 -6.48
N SER A 25 -4.77 21.70 -6.79
CA SER A 25 -4.22 21.53 -8.15
C SER A 25 -4.34 20.08 -8.63
N LEU A 26 -4.01 19.09 -7.77
CA LEU A 26 -4.18 17.66 -8.07
C LEU A 26 -5.65 17.29 -8.34
N ALA A 27 -6.59 17.84 -7.55
CA ALA A 27 -8.03 17.60 -7.76
C ALA A 27 -8.56 18.23 -9.06
N CYS A 28 -8.03 19.39 -9.44
CA CYS A 28 -8.47 20.17 -10.60
C CYS A 28 -7.76 19.80 -11.92
N LEU A 29 -6.83 18.85 -11.91
CA LEU A 29 -6.18 18.33 -13.12
C LEU A 29 -7.19 17.59 -14.00
N LYS A 30 -7.73 18.32 -14.99
CA LYS A 30 -8.73 17.83 -15.98
C LYS A 30 -8.10 17.35 -17.29
N SER A 31 -6.79 17.48 -17.45
CA SER A 31 -6.11 17.13 -18.71
C SER A 31 -6.33 15.64 -19.01
N LYS A 32 -7.04 15.37 -20.11
CA LYS A 32 -7.09 14.01 -20.67
C LYS A 32 -5.70 13.63 -21.12
N VAL A 33 -5.15 12.61 -20.50
CA VAL A 33 -3.83 12.09 -20.85
C VAL A 33 -3.92 11.38 -22.20
N SER A 34 -2.96 11.66 -23.06
CA SER A 34 -2.77 11.06 -24.38
C SER A 34 -1.29 10.74 -24.58
N ILE A 35 -0.97 9.94 -25.59
CA ILE A 35 0.42 9.65 -25.98
C ILE A 35 1.25 10.93 -26.16
N SER A 36 0.64 11.99 -26.74
CA SER A 36 1.34 13.24 -27.05
C SER A 36 1.67 14.10 -25.83
N ASN A 37 0.89 14.02 -24.74
CA ASN A 37 1.08 14.85 -23.55
C ASN A 37 1.51 14.07 -22.29
N ALA A 38 1.59 12.74 -22.34
CA ALA A 38 1.85 11.88 -21.18
C ALA A 38 3.10 12.28 -20.39
N SER A 39 4.21 12.57 -21.07
CA SER A 39 5.47 12.95 -20.42
C SER A 39 5.37 14.30 -19.70
N GLU A 40 4.66 15.26 -20.28
CA GLU A 40 4.44 16.58 -19.66
C GLU A 40 3.53 16.45 -18.44
N VAL A 41 2.42 15.72 -18.57
CA VAL A 41 1.50 15.46 -17.46
C VAL A 41 2.21 14.73 -16.33
N PHE A 42 2.99 13.69 -16.62
CA PHE A 42 3.77 12.97 -15.62
C PHE A 42 4.77 13.89 -14.92
N SER A 43 5.53 14.70 -15.66
CA SER A 43 6.54 15.62 -15.09
C SER A 43 5.91 16.65 -14.16
N ASN A 44 4.77 17.20 -14.56
CA ASN A 44 4.01 18.15 -13.74
C ASN A 44 3.47 17.49 -12.46
N LEU A 45 2.86 16.32 -12.58
CA LEU A 45 2.35 15.56 -11.44
C LEU A 45 3.48 15.17 -10.48
N HIS A 46 4.58 14.63 -11.00
CA HIS A 46 5.77 14.26 -10.23
C HIS A 46 6.33 15.47 -9.47
N SER A 47 6.39 16.64 -10.10
CA SER A 47 6.87 17.87 -9.44
C SER A 47 5.95 18.27 -8.28
N LEU A 48 4.63 18.25 -8.49
CA LEU A 48 3.65 18.59 -7.45
C LEU A 48 3.67 17.58 -6.29
N THR A 49 3.76 16.29 -6.58
CA THR A 49 3.79 15.25 -5.56
C THR A 49 5.10 15.23 -4.80
N GLN A 50 6.24 15.54 -5.42
CA GLN A 50 7.52 15.69 -4.73
C GLN A 50 7.46 16.86 -3.73
N LEU A 51 6.87 18.00 -4.13
CA LEU A 51 6.65 19.13 -3.21
C LEU A 51 5.77 18.72 -2.01
N LEU A 52 4.72 17.92 -2.23
CA LEU A 52 3.91 17.37 -1.13
C LEU A 52 4.75 16.48 -0.21
N ILE A 53 5.54 15.57 -0.76
CA ILE A 53 6.41 14.67 0.01
C ILE A 53 7.37 15.48 0.89
N ASP A 54 8.02 16.50 0.32
CA ASP A 54 8.97 17.34 1.06
C ASP A 54 8.28 18.14 2.17
N LEU A 55 7.11 18.73 1.90
CA LEU A 55 6.32 19.48 2.89
C LEU A 55 5.77 18.59 4.01
N GLN A 56 5.43 17.34 3.70
CA GLN A 56 4.77 16.41 4.61
C GLN A 56 5.74 15.45 5.32
N ARG A 57 7.02 15.44 4.93
CA ARG A 57 8.02 14.43 5.29
C ARG A 57 8.02 14.01 6.76
N ASN A 58 7.99 14.99 7.65
CA ASN A 58 8.07 14.79 9.11
C ASN A 58 6.76 14.34 9.75
N PHE A 59 5.67 14.28 8.98
CA PHE A 59 4.33 13.89 9.42
C PHE A 59 3.92 12.50 8.92
N CYS A 60 4.63 11.96 7.91
CA CYS A 60 4.37 10.65 7.33
C CYS A 60 4.49 9.53 8.38
N TYR A 61 3.50 8.65 8.44
CA TYR A 61 3.55 7.47 9.29
C TYR A 61 4.62 6.47 8.84
N LEU A 62 4.99 6.49 7.56
CA LEU A 62 6.04 5.65 6.96
C LEU A 62 7.39 5.75 7.68
N ARG A 63 7.68 6.87 8.35
CA ARG A 63 8.91 7.07 9.14
C ARG A 63 9.07 6.04 10.27
N GLN A 64 7.95 5.50 10.77
CA GLN A 64 7.95 4.41 11.74
C GLN A 64 8.56 3.11 11.18
N LEU A 65 8.43 2.86 9.88
CA LEU A 65 8.99 1.68 9.23
C LEU A 65 10.43 1.92 8.77
N GLU A 66 10.74 3.11 8.25
CA GLU A 66 12.10 3.44 7.78
C GLU A 66 13.14 3.44 8.89
N SER A 67 12.79 3.94 10.08
CA SER A 67 13.64 3.86 11.28
C SER A 67 13.99 2.44 11.68
N ARG A 68 13.28 1.43 11.14
CA ARG A 68 13.48 -0.01 11.38
C ARG A 68 13.99 -0.75 10.14
N SER A 69 14.28 -0.05 9.05
CA SER A 69 14.60 -0.68 7.76
C SER A 69 15.91 -1.50 7.80
N SER A 70 16.91 -1.08 8.58
CA SER A 70 18.14 -1.84 8.82
C SER A 70 17.90 -3.15 9.57
N GLU A 71 16.81 -3.24 10.34
CA GLU A 71 16.42 -4.43 11.12
C GLU A 71 15.40 -5.29 10.38
N ARG A 72 15.09 -4.98 9.12
CA ARG A 72 14.01 -5.64 8.38
C ARG A 72 14.25 -7.13 8.20
N GLU A 73 15.48 -7.56 7.90
CA GLU A 73 15.80 -9.00 7.79
C GLU A 73 15.57 -9.73 9.12
N ALA A 74 16.00 -9.14 10.24
CA ALA A 74 15.77 -9.68 11.57
C ALA A 74 14.28 -9.72 11.90
N SER A 75 13.52 -8.68 11.51
CA SER A 75 12.07 -8.64 11.68
C SER A 75 11.37 -9.75 10.88
N ILE A 76 11.83 -10.03 9.64
CA ILE A 76 11.32 -11.13 8.83
C ILE A 76 11.62 -12.48 9.51
N LYS A 77 12.86 -12.69 9.99
CA LYS A 77 13.23 -13.92 10.71
C LYS A 77 12.36 -14.13 11.93
N ASN A 78 12.20 -13.09 12.77
CA ASN A 78 11.35 -13.15 13.96
C ASN A 78 9.89 -13.45 13.60
N TYR A 79 9.36 -12.83 12.54
CA TYR A 79 8.00 -13.09 12.08
C TYR A 79 7.79 -14.53 11.62
N LEU A 80 8.75 -15.09 10.87
CA LEU A 80 8.74 -16.50 10.45
C LEU A 80 8.79 -17.45 11.65
N THR A 81 9.62 -17.16 12.66
CA THR A 81 9.72 -17.97 13.88
C THR A 81 8.41 -17.92 14.68
N ALA A 82 7.85 -16.73 14.89
CA ALA A 82 6.61 -16.53 15.63
C ALA A 82 5.41 -17.24 14.97
N HIS A 83 5.45 -17.37 13.64
CA HIS A 83 4.39 -18.00 12.83
C HIS A 83 4.84 -19.32 12.19
N SER A 84 5.76 -20.03 12.84
CA SER A 84 6.31 -21.30 12.36
C SER A 84 5.24 -22.37 12.12
N SER A 85 4.10 -22.30 12.80
CA SER A 85 2.94 -23.17 12.58
C SER A 85 2.29 -23.03 11.20
N TYR A 86 2.57 -21.93 10.47
CA TYR A 86 2.10 -21.75 9.09
C TYR A 86 3.00 -22.45 8.09
N LEU A 87 4.23 -22.79 8.48
CA LEU A 87 5.24 -23.40 7.63
C LEU A 87 5.19 -24.92 7.78
N HIS A 88 4.93 -25.61 6.67
CA HIS A 88 4.98 -27.07 6.61
C HIS A 88 6.37 -27.59 6.20
N LYS A 89 7.26 -26.69 5.76
CA LYS A 89 8.62 -26.97 5.33
C LYS A 89 9.57 -25.90 5.84
N GLU A 90 10.81 -26.29 6.10
CA GLU A 90 11.84 -25.36 6.58
C GLU A 90 12.23 -24.37 5.48
N VAL A 91 12.05 -23.09 5.78
CA VAL A 91 12.40 -21.97 4.91
C VAL A 91 13.21 -20.94 5.68
N SER A 92 14.02 -20.18 4.95
CA SER A 92 14.77 -19.04 5.46
C SER A 92 14.49 -17.82 4.59
N VAL A 93 14.58 -16.62 5.18
CA VAL A 93 14.65 -15.40 4.39
C VAL A 93 16.07 -15.23 3.81
N ARG A 94 16.15 -14.80 2.55
CA ARG A 94 17.41 -14.41 1.90
C ARG A 94 17.19 -13.17 1.05
N ASP A 95 18.23 -12.36 0.89
CA ASP A 95 18.26 -11.29 -0.10
C ASP A 95 18.70 -11.86 -1.46
N PHE A 96 17.84 -11.75 -2.46
CA PHE A 96 18.10 -12.18 -3.84
C PHE A 96 18.54 -11.01 -4.74
N SER A 97 19.14 -9.98 -4.16
CA SER A 97 19.69 -8.82 -4.87
C SER A 97 18.63 -8.09 -5.69
N THR A 98 18.52 -8.38 -6.99
CA THR A 98 17.57 -7.71 -7.91
C THR A 98 16.11 -7.93 -7.53
N CYS A 99 15.80 -9.06 -6.89
CA CYS A 99 14.44 -9.37 -6.43
C CYS A 99 14.20 -8.98 -4.96
N GLY A 100 15.22 -8.47 -4.27
CA GLY A 100 15.19 -8.19 -2.84
C GLY A 100 14.95 -9.43 -1.98
N PHE A 101 14.45 -9.23 -0.76
CA PHE A 101 14.17 -10.32 0.16
C PHE A 101 13.09 -11.27 -0.35
N GLY A 102 13.35 -12.57 -0.22
CA GLY A 102 12.35 -13.62 -0.42
C GLY A 102 12.63 -14.87 0.39
N LEU A 103 11.83 -15.91 0.19
CA LEU A 103 11.97 -17.19 0.89
C LEU A 103 12.83 -18.19 0.10
N SER A 104 13.66 -18.93 0.82
CA SER A 104 14.51 -20.01 0.33
C SER A 104 14.28 -21.28 1.14
N ALA A 105 13.97 -22.39 0.48
CA ALA A 105 13.84 -23.68 1.13
C ALA A 105 15.18 -24.14 1.70
N LEU A 106 15.16 -24.67 2.92
CA LEU A 106 16.32 -25.29 3.57
C LEU A 106 16.37 -26.81 3.34
N VAL A 107 15.28 -27.37 2.84
CA VAL A 107 15.13 -28.78 2.50
C VAL A 107 14.69 -28.93 1.03
N PRO A 108 15.00 -30.05 0.36
CA PRO A 108 14.46 -30.33 -0.96
C PRO A 108 12.92 -30.32 -0.95
N LEU A 109 12.34 -29.76 -1.99
CA LEU A 109 10.90 -29.73 -2.22
C LEU A 109 10.56 -30.51 -3.50
N THR A 110 9.50 -31.30 -3.42
CA THR A 110 8.83 -32.02 -4.50
C THR A 110 7.65 -31.19 -5.00
N GLU A 111 7.29 -31.34 -6.26
CA GLU A 111 6.09 -30.68 -6.78
C GLU A 111 4.81 -31.17 -6.08
N GLY A 112 3.88 -30.24 -5.83
CA GLY A 112 2.59 -30.53 -5.19
C GLY A 112 2.60 -30.58 -3.66
N GLU A 113 3.76 -30.53 -3.00
CA GLU A 113 3.81 -30.54 -1.54
C GLU A 113 3.46 -29.17 -0.93
N CYS A 114 2.76 -29.20 0.21
CA CYS A 114 2.39 -27.98 0.91
C CYS A 114 3.60 -27.42 1.66
N VAL A 115 3.99 -26.19 1.35
CA VAL A 115 5.08 -25.45 2.01
C VAL A 115 4.55 -24.48 3.06
N LEU A 116 3.43 -23.81 2.77
CA LEU A 116 2.89 -22.71 3.56
C LEU A 116 1.36 -22.77 3.60
N ARG A 117 0.78 -22.58 4.79
CA ARG A 117 -0.66 -22.47 5.02
C ARG A 117 -0.93 -21.31 5.98
N VAL A 118 -1.40 -20.20 5.44
CA VAL A 118 -1.69 -18.98 6.23
C VAL A 118 -3.19 -18.95 6.59
N PRO A 119 -3.55 -18.84 7.88
CA PRO A 119 -4.96 -18.73 8.27
C PRO A 119 -5.54 -17.39 7.82
N LYS A 120 -6.84 -17.36 7.49
CA LYS A 120 -7.53 -16.12 7.08
C LYS A 120 -7.43 -15.02 8.14
N SER A 121 -7.39 -15.37 9.43
CA SER A 121 -7.24 -14.42 10.54
C SER A 121 -5.91 -13.66 10.55
N ALA A 122 -4.87 -14.19 9.89
CA ALA A 122 -3.59 -13.49 9.74
C ALA A 122 -3.58 -12.52 8.53
N MET A 123 -4.50 -12.69 7.58
CA MET A 123 -4.56 -11.86 6.36
C MET A 123 -5.10 -10.46 6.69
N LEU A 124 -4.60 -9.44 5.99
CA LEU A 124 -5.16 -8.09 6.04
C LEU A 124 -6.12 -7.93 4.86
N THR A 125 -7.43 -7.91 5.10
CA THR A 125 -8.47 -7.83 4.06
C THR A 125 -8.94 -6.39 3.82
N SER A 126 -9.70 -6.14 2.74
CA SER A 126 -10.33 -4.84 2.49
C SER A 126 -11.47 -4.49 3.46
N GLU A 127 -11.92 -5.45 4.27
CA GLU A 127 -12.87 -5.20 5.35
C GLU A 127 -12.29 -4.14 6.28
N ALA A 128 -12.99 -3.05 6.54
CA ALA A 128 -12.49 -1.98 7.40
C ALA A 128 -12.89 -2.20 8.87
N PRO A 129 -12.12 -1.71 9.85
CA PRO A 129 -12.59 -1.59 11.23
C PRO A 129 -13.78 -0.62 11.30
N GLU A 130 -14.67 -0.82 12.27
CA GLU A 130 -15.88 -0.01 12.49
C GLU A 130 -15.62 1.50 12.37
N LYS A 131 -14.54 1.98 13.00
CA LYS A 131 -14.14 3.38 12.98
C LYS A 131 -13.85 3.93 11.58
N LEU A 132 -13.11 3.16 10.76
CA LEU A 132 -12.84 3.56 9.37
C LEU A 132 -14.09 3.43 8.50
N GLN A 133 -14.91 2.40 8.72
CA GLN A 133 -16.20 2.24 8.03
C GLN A 133 -17.11 3.45 8.29
N LEU A 134 -17.20 3.93 9.53
CA LEU A 134 -18.01 5.08 9.88
C LEU A 134 -17.56 6.36 9.15
N MET A 135 -16.24 6.59 9.03
CA MET A 135 -15.70 7.72 8.28
C MET A 135 -15.94 7.60 6.77
N MET A 136 -15.85 6.38 6.25
CA MET A 136 -16.05 6.09 4.83
C MET A 136 -17.50 5.75 4.50
N LYS A 137 -18.42 5.99 5.44
CA LYS A 137 -19.84 5.74 5.24
C LYS A 137 -20.33 6.50 4.00
N ASP A 138 -21.05 5.78 3.15
CA ASP A 138 -21.61 6.28 1.89
C ASP A 138 -20.54 6.84 0.91
N ASP A 139 -19.25 6.54 1.10
CA ASP A 139 -18.19 6.92 0.17
C ASP A 139 -18.19 6.00 -1.06
N PRO A 140 -18.45 6.52 -2.27
CA PRO A 140 -18.59 5.69 -3.46
C PRO A 140 -17.26 5.08 -3.90
N ILE A 141 -16.12 5.75 -3.68
CA ILE A 141 -14.80 5.25 -4.08
C ILE A 141 -14.40 4.11 -3.14
N PHE A 142 -14.52 4.32 -1.84
CA PHE A 142 -14.24 3.30 -0.83
C PHE A 142 -15.12 2.07 -0.99
N ALA A 143 -16.42 2.25 -1.28
CA ALA A 143 -17.36 1.15 -1.44
C ALA A 143 -17.17 0.35 -2.73
N SER A 144 -16.73 0.98 -3.82
CA SER A 144 -16.62 0.33 -5.14
C SER A 144 -15.21 -0.12 -5.51
N MET A 145 -14.17 0.42 -4.88
CA MET A 145 -12.78 0.16 -5.23
C MET A 145 -12.05 -0.58 -4.12
N ASP A 146 -12.11 -1.91 -4.16
CA ASP A 146 -11.50 -2.82 -3.19
C ASP A 146 -9.99 -2.55 -2.94
N ASN A 147 -9.25 -2.23 -4.00
CA ASN A 147 -7.83 -1.87 -3.90
C ASN A 147 -7.59 -0.57 -3.12
N VAL A 148 -8.48 0.42 -3.27
CA VAL A 148 -8.44 1.67 -2.52
C VAL A 148 -8.83 1.41 -1.06
N ALA A 149 -9.90 0.63 -0.84
CA ALA A 149 -10.34 0.25 0.50
C ALA A 149 -9.22 -0.48 1.26
N LEU A 150 -8.56 -1.45 0.63
CA LEU A 150 -7.41 -2.15 1.21
C LEU A 150 -6.22 -1.22 1.46
N SER A 151 -5.96 -0.25 0.57
CA SER A 151 -4.89 0.73 0.77
C SER A 151 -5.17 1.63 1.98
N LEU A 152 -6.41 2.08 2.16
CA LEU A 152 -6.82 2.87 3.31
C LEU A 152 -6.87 2.03 4.60
N ARG A 153 -7.26 0.75 4.52
CA ARG A 153 -7.15 -0.20 5.63
C ARG A 153 -5.70 -0.35 6.08
N LEU A 154 -4.78 -0.56 5.15
CA LEU A 154 -3.34 -0.67 5.43
C LEU A 154 -2.80 0.59 6.12
N LEU A 155 -3.19 1.77 5.65
CA LEU A 155 -2.83 3.03 6.29
C LEU A 155 -3.46 3.22 7.66
N TYR A 156 -4.69 2.74 7.87
CA TYR A 156 -5.32 2.76 9.18
C TYR A 156 -4.49 1.96 10.19
N GLU A 157 -4.05 0.74 9.83
CA GLU A 157 -3.18 -0.08 10.67
C GLU A 157 -1.83 0.60 10.93
N LEU A 158 -1.21 1.17 9.89
CA LEU A 158 0.06 1.91 10.03
C LEU A 158 -0.08 3.17 10.91
N SER A 159 -1.21 3.86 10.85
CA SER A 159 -1.49 5.02 11.69
C SER A 159 -1.68 4.64 13.18
N ASN A 160 -2.06 3.40 13.44
CA ASN A 160 -2.24 2.79 14.76
C ASN A 160 -1.11 1.77 15.07
N PHE A 161 0.08 1.96 14.50
CA PHE A 161 1.16 0.97 14.48
C PHE A 161 1.43 0.27 15.83
N HIS A 162 1.45 1.02 16.94
CA HIS A 162 1.77 0.47 18.25
C HIS A 162 0.69 -0.44 18.85
N THR A 163 -0.56 -0.29 18.41
CA THR A 163 -1.72 -1.06 18.89
C THR A 163 -2.29 -1.99 17.82
N SER A 164 -1.75 -1.96 16.60
CA SER A 164 -2.22 -2.78 15.48
C SER A 164 -1.85 -4.24 15.67
N SER A 165 -2.82 -5.14 15.48
CA SER A 165 -2.57 -6.59 15.41
C SER A 165 -1.67 -6.98 14.24
N TRP A 166 -1.55 -6.13 13.21
CA TRP A 166 -0.70 -6.34 12.05
C TRP A 166 0.66 -5.65 12.17
N ARG A 167 1.04 -5.13 13.35
CA ARG A 167 2.31 -4.43 13.55
C ARG A 167 3.52 -5.22 13.04
N GLU A 168 3.59 -6.51 13.35
CA GLU A 168 4.72 -7.34 12.92
C GLU A 168 4.73 -7.53 11.41
N TYR A 169 3.55 -7.76 10.79
CA TYR A 169 3.42 -7.81 9.33
C TYR A 169 3.84 -6.48 8.68
N LEU A 170 3.37 -5.34 9.20
CA LEU A 170 3.76 -4.02 8.74
C LEU A 170 5.27 -3.80 8.82
N SER A 171 5.93 -4.33 9.86
CA SER A 171 7.37 -4.19 10.09
C SER A 171 8.22 -4.96 9.07
N ILE A 172 7.65 -5.97 8.40
CA ILE A 172 8.36 -6.76 7.39
C ILE A 172 8.08 -6.28 5.96
N LEU A 173 7.13 -5.36 5.74
CA LEU A 173 6.87 -4.78 4.42
C LEU A 173 8.06 -3.92 3.94
N PRO A 174 8.31 -3.83 2.62
CA PRO A 174 9.26 -2.86 2.08
C PRO A 174 8.83 -1.42 2.39
N VAL A 175 9.79 -0.53 2.62
CA VAL A 175 9.55 0.90 2.78
C VAL A 175 9.49 1.65 1.45
N THR A 176 10.06 1.06 0.39
CA THR A 176 10.11 1.60 -0.97
C THR A 176 9.79 0.50 -1.97
N TYR A 177 9.30 0.89 -3.15
CA TYR A 177 8.95 -0.03 -4.24
C TYR A 177 9.53 0.43 -5.57
N SER A 178 9.54 -0.47 -6.55
CA SER A 178 9.90 -0.20 -7.96
C SER A 178 8.68 -0.06 -8.87
N THR A 179 7.52 0.28 -8.31
CA THR A 179 6.30 0.51 -9.08
C THR A 179 6.39 1.81 -9.89
N PHE A 180 5.50 2.00 -10.87
CA PHE A 180 5.48 3.23 -11.67
C PHE A 180 5.31 4.52 -10.83
N MET A 181 4.83 4.42 -9.59
CA MET A 181 4.71 5.55 -8.66
C MET A 181 6.06 6.07 -8.15
N TYR A 182 7.13 5.28 -8.29
CA TYR A 182 8.50 5.60 -7.86
C TYR A 182 9.44 5.89 -9.04
N MET A 183 8.95 5.86 -10.28
CA MET A 183 9.75 6.23 -11.44
C MET A 183 10.16 7.70 -11.36
N SER A 184 11.42 7.98 -11.68
CA SER A 184 11.87 9.34 -11.89
C SER A 184 11.35 9.89 -13.23
N VAL A 185 11.42 11.21 -13.40
CA VAL A 185 11.14 11.85 -14.69
C VAL A 185 12.08 11.32 -15.79
N ASP A 186 13.33 11.00 -15.45
CA ASP A 186 14.30 10.45 -16.41
C ASP A 186 13.96 9.01 -16.80
N ASP A 187 13.54 8.17 -15.86
CA ASP A 187 13.05 6.82 -16.18
C ASP A 187 11.85 6.90 -17.13
N PHE A 188 10.91 7.80 -16.84
CA PHE A 188 9.69 7.96 -17.62
C PHE A 188 9.94 8.48 -19.04
N LYS A 189 11.00 9.26 -19.28
CA LYS A 189 11.38 9.75 -20.62
C LYS A 189 11.59 8.61 -21.62
N HIS A 190 12.08 7.45 -21.16
CA HIS A 190 12.29 6.27 -22.01
C HIS A 190 10.98 5.70 -22.56
N LEU A 191 9.83 6.02 -21.95
CA LEU A 191 8.52 5.59 -22.40
C LEU A 191 7.84 6.60 -23.33
N LYS A 192 8.45 7.78 -23.57
CA LYS A 192 7.84 8.87 -24.35
C LYS A 192 7.38 8.37 -25.72
N GLY A 193 6.14 8.72 -26.08
CA GLY A 193 5.54 8.31 -27.36
C GLY A 193 4.93 6.91 -27.37
N SER A 194 5.02 6.15 -26.27
CA SER A 194 4.39 4.83 -26.16
C SER A 194 2.98 4.90 -25.55
N LYS A 195 2.17 3.88 -25.81
CA LYS A 195 0.89 3.69 -25.11
C LYS A 195 1.10 3.45 -23.61
N THR A 196 2.21 2.80 -23.23
CA THR A 196 2.59 2.58 -21.84
C THR A 196 2.75 3.91 -21.09
N ALA A 197 3.40 4.92 -21.68
CA ALA A 197 3.50 6.24 -21.06
C ALA A 197 2.12 6.86 -20.82
N GLU A 198 1.21 6.81 -21.79
CA GLU A 198 -0.16 7.29 -21.60
C GLU A 198 -0.86 6.60 -20.44
N THR A 199 -0.80 5.26 -20.38
CA THR A 199 -1.42 4.46 -19.31
C THR A 199 -0.83 4.79 -17.94
N LEU A 200 0.50 4.85 -17.82
CA LEU A 200 1.17 5.13 -16.55
C LEU A 200 0.91 6.57 -16.07
N ALA A 201 0.97 7.56 -16.96
CA ALA A 201 0.63 8.94 -16.62
C ALA A 201 -0.84 9.10 -16.22
N SER A 202 -1.75 8.40 -16.89
CA SER A 202 -3.18 8.36 -16.53
C SER A 202 -3.40 7.76 -15.14
N ASN A 203 -2.74 6.63 -14.86
CA ASN A 203 -2.84 5.96 -13.56
C ASN A 203 -2.24 6.82 -12.43
N TYR A 204 -1.10 7.46 -12.68
CA TYR A 204 -0.49 8.39 -11.72
C TYR A 204 -1.42 9.57 -11.42
N GLN A 205 -2.03 10.17 -12.46
CA GLN A 205 -3.03 11.24 -12.31
C GLN A 205 -4.23 10.77 -11.50
N PHE A 206 -4.73 9.56 -11.76
CA PHE A 206 -5.86 8.98 -11.03
C PHE A 206 -5.55 8.80 -9.54
N ILE A 207 -4.37 8.26 -9.20
CA ILE A 207 -3.94 8.11 -7.80
C ILE A 207 -3.76 9.48 -7.12
N CYS A 208 -3.24 10.48 -7.82
CA CYS A 208 -3.14 11.85 -7.30
C CYS A 208 -4.52 12.45 -6.99
N ARG A 209 -5.52 12.20 -7.85
CA ARG A 209 -6.90 12.64 -7.63
C ARG A 209 -7.55 11.90 -6.47
N GLN A 210 -7.31 10.59 -6.33
CA GLN A 210 -7.77 9.82 -5.18
C GLN A 210 -7.17 10.35 -3.87
N TYR A 211 -5.86 10.62 -3.85
CA TYR A 211 -5.21 11.26 -2.70
C TYR A 211 -5.92 12.57 -2.35
N ALA A 212 -6.09 13.47 -3.32
CA ALA A 212 -6.71 14.77 -3.08
C ALA A 212 -8.16 14.68 -2.60
N TYR A 213 -8.90 13.68 -3.09
CA TYR A 213 -10.25 13.38 -2.65
C TYR A 213 -10.27 12.96 -1.17
N PHE A 214 -9.52 11.91 -0.80
CA PHE A 214 -9.50 11.41 0.57
C PHE A 214 -8.87 12.39 1.54
N PHE A 215 -7.90 13.18 1.09
CA PHE A 215 -7.35 14.28 1.85
C PHE A 215 -8.41 15.28 2.31
N ASN A 216 -9.24 15.76 1.38
CA ASN A 216 -10.32 16.69 1.69
C ASN A 216 -11.40 16.03 2.54
N ARG A 217 -11.72 14.76 2.27
CA ARG A 217 -12.66 13.97 3.06
C ARG A 217 -12.18 13.84 4.50
N PHE A 218 -10.95 13.39 4.75
CA PHE A 218 -10.39 13.26 6.09
C PHE A 218 -10.35 14.61 6.83
N ARG A 219 -10.04 15.70 6.13
CA ARG A 219 -10.06 17.04 6.71
C ARG A 219 -11.45 17.52 7.13
N SER A 220 -12.51 17.06 6.45
CA SER A 220 -13.89 17.40 6.83
C SER A 220 -14.35 16.71 8.12
N PHE A 221 -13.65 15.67 8.56
CA PHE A 221 -13.91 15.05 9.85
C PHE A 221 -13.16 15.79 10.97
N SER A 222 -13.81 15.97 12.11
CA SER A 222 -13.14 16.44 13.32
C SER A 222 -12.00 15.48 13.67
N PRO A 223 -10.74 15.95 13.78
CA PRO A 223 -9.61 15.09 14.08
C PRO A 223 -9.85 14.33 15.37
N SER A 224 -9.88 13.00 15.29
CA SER A 224 -10.05 12.15 16.46
C SER A 224 -8.72 11.48 16.80
N LYS A 225 -8.37 11.45 18.10
CA LYS A 225 -7.22 10.65 18.56
C LYS A 225 -7.43 9.16 18.30
N GLU A 226 -8.69 8.75 18.18
CA GLU A 226 -9.10 7.38 17.90
C GLU A 226 -8.88 6.94 16.45
N ILE A 227 -8.74 7.88 15.52
CA ILE A 227 -8.43 7.60 14.11
C ILE A 227 -7.30 8.53 13.69
N PRO A 228 -6.04 8.20 14.02
CA PRO A 228 -4.89 9.06 13.71
C PRO A 228 -4.77 9.40 12.22
N LEU A 229 -5.23 8.52 11.32
CA LEU A 229 -5.29 8.76 9.88
C LEU A 229 -6.12 10.00 9.51
N SER A 230 -7.18 10.32 10.27
CA SER A 230 -7.99 11.53 10.07
C SER A 230 -7.23 12.82 10.37
N ALA A 231 -6.22 12.75 11.24
CA ALA A 231 -5.43 13.88 11.69
C ALA A 231 -4.20 14.14 10.81
N ARG A 232 -3.72 13.12 10.09
CA ARG A 232 -2.51 13.13 9.26
C ARG A 232 -2.71 12.20 8.07
N PHE A 233 -2.73 12.75 6.85
CA PHE A 233 -2.84 11.96 5.63
C PHE A 233 -1.88 12.49 4.56
N CYS A 234 -0.68 11.91 4.52
CA CYS A 234 0.41 12.35 3.66
C CYS A 234 0.36 11.63 2.30
N PHE A 235 0.77 12.30 1.23
CA PHE A 235 0.82 11.72 -0.11
C PHE A 235 1.78 10.53 -0.16
N GLU A 236 2.91 10.63 0.53
CA GLU A 236 3.91 9.56 0.55
C GLU A 236 3.39 8.28 1.21
N ASP A 237 2.66 8.41 2.32
CA ASP A 237 1.99 7.29 2.98
C ASP A 237 1.01 6.63 2.00
N TYR A 238 0.19 7.43 1.30
CA TYR A 238 -0.76 6.91 0.31
C TYR A 238 -0.08 6.25 -0.90
N ARG A 239 1.00 6.86 -1.41
CA ARG A 239 1.84 6.29 -2.47
C ARG A 239 2.42 4.94 -2.06
N TRP A 240 2.91 4.84 -0.82
CA TRP A 240 3.41 3.60 -0.23
C TRP A 240 2.30 2.55 -0.19
N ALA A 241 1.15 2.87 0.41
CA ALA A 241 0.05 1.91 0.58
C ALA A 241 -0.49 1.38 -0.75
N VAL A 242 -0.74 2.25 -1.73
CA VAL A 242 -1.19 1.83 -3.07
C VAL A 242 -0.15 0.94 -3.74
N SER A 243 1.14 1.23 -3.56
CA SER A 243 2.22 0.41 -4.13
C SER A 243 2.36 -0.94 -3.44
N THR A 244 2.17 -1.00 -2.12
CA THR A 244 2.08 -2.25 -1.36
C THR A 244 0.95 -3.10 -1.89
N VAL A 245 -0.27 -2.54 -1.96
CA VAL A 245 -1.46 -3.26 -2.42
C VAL A 245 -1.31 -3.69 -3.88
N MET A 246 -0.86 -2.82 -4.77
CA MET A 246 -0.69 -3.14 -6.18
C MET A 246 0.30 -4.30 -6.42
N SER A 247 1.34 -4.42 -5.58
CA SER A 247 2.37 -5.44 -5.76
C SER A 247 2.13 -6.75 -5.00
N ARG A 248 1.19 -6.77 -4.03
CA ARG A 248 1.03 -7.90 -3.08
C ARG A 248 -0.41 -8.36 -2.85
N ASN A 249 -1.39 -7.70 -3.46
CA ASN A 249 -2.76 -8.10 -3.25
C ASN A 249 -3.08 -9.48 -3.82
N ASN A 250 -4.02 -10.13 -3.17
CA ASN A 250 -4.61 -11.40 -3.58
C ASN A 250 -6.12 -11.30 -3.47
N ILE A 251 -6.81 -12.20 -4.17
CA ILE A 251 -8.26 -12.33 -4.07
C ILE A 251 -8.58 -13.64 -3.36
N ILE A 252 -9.31 -13.56 -2.26
CA ILE A 252 -9.80 -14.71 -1.52
C ILE A 252 -11.33 -14.74 -1.53
N PRO A 253 -11.95 -15.93 -1.49
CA PRO A 253 -13.39 -16.05 -1.28
C PRO A 253 -13.77 -15.57 0.13
N VAL A 254 -14.94 -14.96 0.23
CA VAL A 254 -15.63 -14.76 1.51
C VAL A 254 -16.36 -16.05 1.85
N LYS A 255 -16.37 -16.46 3.14
CA LYS A 255 -17.06 -17.71 3.53
C LYS A 255 -18.54 -17.60 3.15
N GLU A 256 -19.13 -18.69 2.68
CA GLU A 256 -20.58 -18.87 2.45
C GLU A 256 -21.19 -18.03 1.32
N SER A 257 -20.41 -17.23 0.60
CA SER A 257 -20.87 -16.47 -0.57
C SER A 257 -19.96 -16.71 -1.78
N LEU A 258 -20.51 -16.46 -2.97
CA LEU A 258 -19.70 -16.35 -4.20
C LEU A 258 -18.90 -15.03 -4.24
N SER A 259 -18.99 -14.18 -3.21
CA SER A 259 -18.30 -12.89 -3.20
C SER A 259 -16.81 -13.07 -2.93
N LYS A 260 -16.03 -12.26 -3.63
CA LYS A 260 -14.57 -12.20 -3.52
C LYS A 260 -14.19 -10.98 -2.70
N GLN A 261 -13.07 -11.06 -1.98
CA GLN A 261 -12.49 -9.93 -1.26
C GLN A 261 -11.00 -9.89 -1.53
N ILE A 262 -10.44 -8.69 -1.58
CA ILE A 262 -9.00 -8.49 -1.75
C ILE A 262 -8.30 -8.52 -0.38
N CYS A 263 -7.08 -9.04 -0.33
CA CYS A 263 -6.28 -9.08 0.89
C CYS A 263 -4.77 -9.04 0.62
N LEU A 264 -4.02 -8.79 1.69
CA LEU A 264 -2.59 -9.09 1.77
C LEU A 264 -2.39 -10.34 2.62
N VAL A 265 -1.48 -11.22 2.20
CA VAL A 265 -1.23 -12.51 2.83
C VAL A 265 0.20 -12.53 3.38
N PRO A 266 0.40 -12.31 4.70
CA PRO A 266 1.73 -12.33 5.29
C PRO A 266 2.48 -13.64 5.03
N ILE A 267 3.82 -13.57 4.94
CA ILE A 267 4.74 -14.66 4.58
C ILE A 267 4.61 -15.11 3.13
N TRP A 268 3.39 -15.34 2.64
CA TRP A 268 3.16 -15.74 1.26
C TRP A 268 3.58 -14.65 0.27
N ASP A 269 3.32 -13.39 0.59
CA ASP A 269 3.71 -12.23 -0.20
C ASP A 269 5.23 -11.92 -0.21
N MET A 270 6.03 -12.75 0.47
CA MET A 270 7.50 -12.76 0.40
C MET A 270 8.05 -13.78 -0.62
N ILE A 271 7.19 -14.58 -1.24
CA ILE A 271 7.61 -15.52 -2.29
C ILE A 271 7.80 -14.74 -3.59
N ASN A 272 9.04 -14.70 -4.09
CA ASN A 272 9.37 -14.03 -5.34
C ASN A 272 8.80 -14.78 -6.55
N HIS A 273 8.45 -14.04 -7.60
CA HIS A 273 7.95 -14.61 -8.84
C HIS A 273 9.05 -15.36 -9.61
N LYS A 274 8.67 -16.50 -10.18
CA LYS A 274 9.38 -17.20 -11.24
C LYS A 274 8.36 -17.63 -12.30
N PRO A 275 8.66 -17.56 -13.60
CA PRO A 275 7.77 -18.06 -14.64
C PRO A 275 7.40 -19.54 -14.37
N GLY A 276 6.11 -19.87 -14.46
CA GLY A 276 5.60 -21.22 -14.19
C GLY A 276 4.09 -21.25 -14.02
N ALA A 277 3.55 -22.43 -13.71
CA ALA A 277 2.14 -22.61 -13.38
C ALA A 277 1.81 -22.01 -12.00
N VAL A 278 0.58 -21.56 -11.82
CA VAL A 278 0.10 -21.08 -10.51
C VAL A 278 -0.07 -22.28 -9.58
N SER A 279 0.73 -22.35 -8.52
CA SER A 279 0.67 -23.40 -7.50
C SER A 279 -0.09 -22.96 -6.22
N LEU A 280 -0.83 -21.85 -6.28
CA LEU A 280 -1.64 -21.35 -5.17
C LEU A 280 -2.97 -22.11 -5.07
N ALA A 281 -3.19 -22.78 -3.95
CA ALA A 281 -4.48 -23.37 -3.60
C ALA A 281 -5.13 -22.58 -2.45
N VAL A 282 -6.35 -22.09 -2.65
CA VAL A 282 -7.15 -21.47 -1.60
C VAL A 282 -8.03 -22.55 -0.97
N ILE A 283 -7.61 -23.06 0.18
CA ILE A 283 -8.36 -24.11 0.89
C ILE A 283 -9.39 -23.44 1.80
N LEU A 284 -10.63 -23.36 1.32
CA LEU A 284 -11.77 -23.05 2.18
C LEU A 284 -12.07 -24.26 3.06
N PRO A 285 -12.39 -24.08 4.36
CA PRO A 285 -12.69 -25.19 5.27
C PRO A 285 -13.88 -26.07 4.85
N CYS A 286 -14.59 -25.77 3.74
CA CYS A 286 -15.69 -26.59 3.23
C CYS A 286 -15.64 -26.93 1.73
N PHE A 287 -14.65 -26.47 0.96
CA PHE A 287 -14.56 -26.85 -0.46
C PHE A 287 -13.10 -26.98 -0.88
N LEU A 288 -12.67 -28.23 -1.09
CA LEU A 288 -11.50 -28.57 -1.88
C LEU A 288 -11.89 -28.30 -3.34
N ILE A 289 -11.46 -27.16 -3.88
CA ILE A 289 -11.37 -27.00 -5.33
C ILE A 289 -9.91 -27.29 -5.67
N TYR A 290 -9.64 -28.55 -6.01
CA TYR A 290 -8.53 -28.87 -6.89
C TYR A 290 -9.03 -28.76 -8.35
N PRO A 291 -8.15 -28.38 -9.30
CA PRO A 291 -8.47 -28.48 -10.72
C PRO A 291 -8.82 -29.90 -11.15
#